data_AF-A0A2E3AQI9-F1
#
_entry.id   AF-A0A2E3AQI9-F1
#
_cell.length_a   1.000
_cell.length_b   1.000
_cell.length_c   1.000
_cell.angle_alpha   90.00
_cell.angle_beta   90.00
_cell.angle_gamma   90.00
#
_symmetry.space_group_name_H-M   'P 1'
#
loop_
_entity.id
_entity.type
_entity.pdbx_description
1 polymer ?
#
loop_
_entity_poly.entity_id
_entity_poly.type
_entity_poly.pdbx_seq_one_letter_code
_entity_poly.pdbx_strand_id
1 'polypeptide(L)'
;MSFLARTPVIWTSFVLMLVIGVGFSLFRPMVGGALLDMTSDPEAARTIIATMSDAQRTAHAWVTVLLDTAYPLAYGAFLGGLALRFFGRFGRYAALPALGVVIVDLTENLVQVLALAGWVDALDAKAWLTPLKFGLFFLAAGLAVIALLIGVVNLLRKRRA
;
A
#
# COMPACT_ATOMS: atom_id res chain seq x y z
N MET A 1 23.10 -1.13 -10.60
CA MET A 1 22.27 -1.14 -9.36
C MET A 1 20.86 -0.69 -9.70
N SER A 2 19.83 -1.34 -9.16
CA SER A 2 18.43 -0.93 -9.39
C SER A 2 18.17 0.48 -8.86
N PHE A 3 17.35 1.27 -9.56
CA PHE A 3 16.95 2.62 -9.15
C PHE A 3 16.33 2.63 -7.74
N LEU A 4 15.43 1.68 -7.47
CA LEU A 4 14.74 1.54 -6.18
C LEU A 4 15.68 1.23 -5.00
N ALA A 5 16.87 0.68 -5.26
CA ALA A 5 17.84 0.34 -4.22
C ALA A 5 18.75 1.52 -3.81
N ARG A 6 18.55 2.71 -4.40
CA ARG A 6 19.32 3.93 -4.10
C ARG A 6 18.83 4.53 -2.78
N THR A 7 19.76 4.94 -1.92
CA THR A 7 19.46 5.53 -0.60
C THR A 7 18.46 6.71 -0.67
N PRO A 8 18.59 7.68 -1.59
CA PRO A 8 17.62 8.77 -1.70
C PRO A 8 16.21 8.28 -2.03
N VAL A 9 16.09 7.24 -2.88
CA VAL A 9 14.79 6.68 -3.28
C VAL A 9 14.12 5.98 -2.11
N ILE A 10 14.86 5.16 -1.35
CA ILE A 10 14.35 4.47 -0.16
C ILE A 10 13.86 5.48 0.90
N TRP A 11 14.64 6.54 1.17
CA TRP A 11 14.21 7.56 2.13
C TRP A 11 13.02 8.37 1.63
N THR A 12 13.01 8.76 0.35
CA THR A 12 11.91 9.51 -0.23
C THR A 12 10.62 8.69 -0.19
N SER A 13 10.66 7.41 -0.58
CA SER A 13 9.49 6.54 -0.54
C SER A 13 9.01 6.25 0.89
N PHE A 14 9.93 6.11 1.85
CA PHE A 14 9.59 6.01 3.27
C PHE A 14 8.85 7.26 3.78
N VAL A 15 9.40 8.45 3.52
CA VAL A 15 8.77 9.71 3.94
C VAL A 15 7.43 9.91 3.25
N LEU A 16 7.34 9.65 1.95
CA LEU A 16 6.08 9.74 1.20
C LEU A 16 5.02 8.81 1.78
N MET A 17 5.38 7.56 2.09
CA MET A 17 4.47 6.61 2.75
C MET A 17 3.92 7.20 4.05
N LEU A 18 4.78 7.76 4.93
CA LEU A 18 4.30 8.37 6.18
C LEU A 18 3.38 9.57 5.94
N VAL A 19 3.75 10.46 5.01
CA VAL A 19 2.98 11.67 4.68
C VAL A 19 1.59 11.30 4.13
N ILE A 20 1.53 10.33 3.21
CA ILE A 20 0.27 9.84 2.64
C ILE A 20 -0.58 9.16 3.72
N GLY A 21 0.05 8.38 4.61
CA GLY A 21 -0.60 7.75 5.77
C GLY A 21 -1.29 8.77 6.69
N VAL A 22 -0.62 9.89 6.96
CA VAL A 22 -1.23 11.03 7.70
C VAL A 22 -2.37 11.65 6.88
N GLY A 23 -2.22 11.77 5.57
CA GLY A 23 -3.25 12.22 4.64
C GLY A 23 -4.59 11.51 4.85
N PHE A 24 -4.58 10.17 4.93
CA PHE A 24 -5.81 9.40 5.19
C PHE A 24 -6.52 9.83 6.47
N SER A 25 -5.77 10.08 7.55
CA SER A 25 -6.35 10.51 8.82
C SER A 25 -6.96 11.91 8.72
N LEU A 26 -6.36 12.80 7.93
CA LEU A 26 -6.86 14.16 7.72
C LEU A 26 -8.14 14.19 6.88
N PHE A 27 -8.24 13.35 5.85
CA PHE A 27 -9.41 13.31 4.96
C PHE A 27 -10.53 12.37 5.43
N ARG A 28 -10.28 11.52 6.43
CA ARG A 28 -11.26 10.57 6.99
C ARG A 28 -12.62 11.20 7.37
N PRO A 29 -12.71 12.39 7.98
CA PRO A 29 -14.00 13.02 8.27
C PRO A 29 -14.78 13.38 6.99
N MET A 30 -14.09 13.76 5.91
CA MET A 30 -14.70 14.20 4.65
C MET A 30 -15.35 13.05 3.89
N VAL A 31 -14.95 11.81 4.16
CA VAL A 31 -15.50 10.62 3.53
C VAL A 31 -16.54 9.90 4.39
N GLY A 32 -16.98 10.50 5.51
CA GLY A 32 -17.96 9.89 6.41
C GLY A 32 -17.38 8.98 7.50
N GLY A 33 -16.07 9.02 7.73
CA GLY A 33 -15.43 8.36 8.86
C GLY A 33 -15.02 6.90 8.63
N ALA A 34 -15.49 6.26 7.57
CA ALA A 34 -15.11 4.92 7.16
C ALA A 34 -14.42 4.96 5.79
N LEU A 35 -13.23 4.35 5.71
CA LEU A 35 -12.52 4.15 4.44
C LEU A 35 -12.81 2.74 3.93
N LEU A 36 -13.15 2.62 2.65
CA LEU A 36 -13.53 1.34 2.04
C LEU A 36 -12.38 0.32 2.00
N ASP A 37 -11.13 0.78 2.00
CA ASP A 37 -9.91 -0.03 2.00
C ASP A 37 -9.68 -0.83 3.30
N MET A 38 -10.35 -0.44 4.39
CA MET A 38 -10.27 -1.06 5.72
C MET A 38 -11.19 -2.26 5.91
N THR A 39 -12.09 -2.55 4.97
CA THR A 39 -12.94 -3.74 5.01
C THR A 39 -12.68 -4.66 3.82
N SER A 40 -12.63 -5.96 4.09
CA SER A 40 -12.63 -7.01 3.06
C SER A 40 -14.04 -7.52 2.75
N ASP A 41 -15.02 -7.21 3.58
CA ASP A 41 -16.40 -7.66 3.44
C ASP A 41 -17.15 -6.78 2.42
N PRO A 42 -17.57 -7.35 1.27
CA PRO A 42 -18.33 -6.63 0.26
C PRO A 42 -19.63 -6.04 0.80
N GLU A 43 -20.36 -6.74 1.67
CA GLU A 43 -21.65 -6.27 2.20
C GLU A 43 -21.46 -5.08 3.16
N ALA A 44 -20.42 -5.15 4.01
CA ALA A 44 -20.03 -4.01 4.83
C ALA A 44 -19.65 -2.80 3.97
N ALA A 45 -18.90 -3.00 2.88
CA ALA A 45 -18.53 -1.93 1.94
C ALA A 45 -19.78 -1.32 1.27
N ARG A 46 -20.73 -2.14 0.83
CA ARG A 46 -22.02 -1.69 0.27
C ARG A 46 -22.80 -0.84 1.27
N THR A 47 -22.86 -1.29 2.52
CA THR A 47 -23.53 -0.56 3.61
C THR A 47 -22.88 0.79 3.84
N ILE A 48 -21.54 0.86 3.86
CA ILE A 48 -20.81 2.12 3.98
C ILE A 48 -21.18 3.07 2.83
N ILE A 49 -21.12 2.63 1.57
CA ILE A 49 -21.45 3.47 0.40
C ILE A 49 -22.92 3.94 0.43
N ALA A 50 -23.85 3.10 0.90
CA ALA A 50 -25.26 3.43 1.01
C ALA A 50 -25.55 4.52 2.05
N THR A 51 -24.68 4.67 3.06
CA THR A 51 -24.81 5.72 4.10
C THR A 51 -24.11 7.03 3.74
N MET A 52 -23.32 7.06 2.65
CA MET A 52 -22.64 8.28 2.20
C MET A 52 -23.59 9.22 1.48
N SER A 53 -23.51 10.50 1.82
CA SER A 53 -24.02 11.59 0.97
C SER A 53 -23.23 11.66 -0.35
N ASP A 54 -23.80 12.32 -1.37
CA ASP A 54 -23.13 12.51 -2.67
C ASP A 54 -21.79 13.25 -2.55
N ALA A 55 -21.71 14.21 -1.62
CA ALA A 55 -20.48 14.93 -1.32
C ALA A 55 -19.41 14.01 -0.72
N GLN A 56 -19.79 13.15 0.23
CA GLN A 56 -18.88 12.17 0.83
C GLN A 56 -18.42 11.13 -0.18
N ARG A 57 -19.32 10.66 -1.04
CA ARG A 57 -19.00 9.70 -2.12
C ARG A 57 -17.99 10.29 -3.10
N THR A 58 -18.18 11.55 -3.49
CA THR A 58 -17.25 12.28 -4.35
C THR A 58 -15.90 12.50 -3.67
N ALA A 59 -15.90 12.92 -2.40
CA ALA A 59 -14.67 13.06 -1.62
C ALA A 59 -13.92 11.73 -1.48
N HIS A 60 -14.64 10.62 -1.22
CA HIS A 60 -14.05 9.29 -1.12
C HIS A 60 -13.45 8.85 -2.45
N ALA A 61 -14.11 9.12 -3.58
CA ALA A 61 -13.54 8.81 -4.89
C ALA A 61 -12.21 9.54 -5.12
N TRP A 62 -12.12 10.81 -4.74
CA TRP A 62 -10.86 11.56 -4.84
C TRP A 62 -9.78 11.06 -3.89
N VAL A 63 -10.14 10.71 -2.65
CA VAL A 63 -9.21 10.10 -1.70
C VAL A 63 -8.66 8.79 -2.27
N THR A 64 -9.50 7.95 -2.89
CA THR A 64 -9.05 6.70 -3.50
C THR A 64 -8.20 6.92 -4.75
N VAL A 65 -8.59 7.82 -5.64
CA VAL A 65 -7.79 8.13 -6.85
C VAL A 65 -6.44 8.75 -6.50
N LEU A 66 -6.35 9.56 -5.45
CA LEU A 66 -5.12 10.26 -5.10
C LEU A 66 -4.29 9.51 -4.06
N LEU A 67 -4.83 9.30 -2.87
CA LEU A 67 -4.09 8.70 -1.76
C LEU A 67 -4.00 7.18 -1.91
N ASP A 68 -5.10 6.48 -2.18
CA ASP A 68 -5.03 5.01 -2.34
C ASP A 68 -4.18 4.62 -3.55
N THR A 69 -4.08 5.46 -4.58
CA THR A 69 -3.15 5.18 -5.70
C THR A 69 -1.69 5.47 -5.32
N ALA A 70 -1.41 6.58 -4.64
CA ALA A 70 -0.04 6.98 -4.30
C ALA A 70 0.58 6.12 -3.19
N TYR A 71 -0.22 5.66 -2.23
CA TYR A 71 0.24 4.91 -1.07
C TYR A 71 0.94 3.59 -1.39
N PRO A 72 0.36 2.65 -2.18
CA PRO A 72 1.03 1.43 -2.61
C PRO A 72 2.30 1.70 -3.38
N LEU A 73 2.33 2.72 -4.23
CA LEU A 73 3.57 3.09 -4.93
C LEU A 73 4.67 3.49 -3.93
N ALA A 74 4.34 4.26 -2.90
CA ALA A 74 5.29 4.67 -1.87
C ALA A 74 5.76 3.48 -1.01
N TYR A 75 4.85 2.73 -0.38
CA TYR A 75 5.25 1.61 0.48
C TYR A 75 5.88 0.46 -0.33
N GLY A 76 5.38 0.18 -1.53
CA GLY A 76 5.93 -0.83 -2.43
C GLY A 76 7.35 -0.50 -2.89
N ALA A 77 7.61 0.75 -3.25
CA ALA A 77 8.95 1.22 -3.57
C ALA A 77 9.90 1.15 -2.36
N PHE A 78 9.42 1.48 -1.16
CA PHE A 78 10.19 1.36 0.07
C PHE A 78 10.54 -0.10 0.40
N LEU A 79 9.54 -0.97 0.52
CA LEU A 79 9.73 -2.39 0.87
C LEU A 79 10.55 -3.13 -0.19
N GLY A 80 10.21 -2.95 -1.47
CA GLY A 80 10.95 -3.53 -2.58
C GLY A 80 12.38 -2.96 -2.72
N GLY A 81 12.56 -1.66 -2.46
CA GLY A 81 13.87 -1.01 -2.46
C GLY A 81 14.82 -1.57 -1.40
N LEU A 82 14.31 -1.81 -0.19
CA LEU A 82 15.06 -2.48 0.88
C LEU A 82 15.45 -3.91 0.47
N ALA A 83 14.50 -4.68 -0.08
CA ALA A 83 14.76 -6.04 -0.53
C ALA A 83 15.86 -6.08 -1.61
N LEU A 84 15.75 -5.23 -2.63
CA LEU A 84 16.72 -5.09 -3.71
C LEU A 84 18.11 -4.64 -3.23
N ARG A 85 18.17 -3.87 -2.14
CA ARG A 85 19.43 -3.35 -1.60
C ARG A 85 20.20 -4.38 -0.78
N PHE A 86 19.52 -5.17 0.05
CA PHE A 86 20.19 -5.95 1.10
C PHE A 86 20.22 -7.46 0.87
N PHE A 87 19.37 -8.03 0.00
CA PHE A 87 19.37 -9.49 -0.28
C PHE A 87 20.36 -9.93 -1.37
N GLY A 88 21.18 -9.02 -1.90
CA GLY A 88 22.17 -9.34 -2.94
C GLY A 88 21.51 -9.99 -4.18
N ARG A 89 21.98 -11.18 -4.58
CA ARG A 89 21.45 -11.91 -5.75
C ARG A 89 19.97 -12.28 -5.64
N PHE A 90 19.44 -12.42 -4.43
CA PHE A 90 18.04 -12.79 -4.19
C PHE A 90 17.11 -11.57 -4.10
N GLY A 91 17.64 -10.35 -4.16
CA GLY A 91 16.86 -9.13 -3.98
C GLY A 91 15.71 -8.95 -4.96
N ARG A 92 15.86 -9.41 -6.21
CA ARG A 92 14.76 -9.36 -7.20
C ARG A 92 13.58 -10.24 -6.81
N TYR A 93 13.85 -11.45 -6.32
CA TYR A 93 12.81 -12.38 -5.87
C TYR A 93 12.17 -11.89 -4.56
N ALA A 94 12.97 -11.39 -3.62
CA ALA A 94 12.48 -10.84 -2.36
C ALA A 94 11.63 -9.57 -2.56
N ALA A 95 11.75 -8.88 -3.69
CA ALA A 95 10.93 -7.71 -4.02
C ALA A 95 9.59 -8.07 -4.70
N LEU A 96 9.39 -9.32 -5.14
CA LEU A 96 8.15 -9.73 -5.82
C LEU A 96 6.89 -9.53 -4.97
N PRO A 97 6.89 -9.85 -3.65
CA PRO A 97 5.72 -9.57 -2.82
C PRO A 97 5.37 -8.09 -2.77
N ALA A 98 6.37 -7.19 -2.73
CA ALA A 98 6.18 -5.74 -2.74
C ALA A 98 5.58 -5.24 -4.07
N LEU A 99 5.99 -5.82 -5.20
CA LEU A 99 5.38 -5.52 -6.50
C LEU A 99 3.95 -6.08 -6.59
N GLY A 100 3.74 -7.31 -6.12
CA GLY A 100 2.45 -7.97 -6.12
C GLY A 100 1.41 -7.18 -5.33
N VAL A 101 1.75 -6.76 -4.10
CA VAL A 101 0.83 -5.96 -3.29
C VAL A 101 0.47 -4.64 -3.99
N VAL A 102 1.41 -3.97 -4.66
CA VAL A 102 1.11 -2.73 -5.41
C VAL A 102 0.05 -2.97 -6.47
N ILE A 103 0.20 -4.03 -7.25
CA ILE A 103 -0.74 -4.36 -8.33
C ILE A 103 -2.12 -4.69 -7.77
N VAL A 104 -2.17 -5.51 -6.71
CA VAL A 104 -3.44 -5.93 -6.09
C VAL A 104 -4.14 -4.74 -5.43
N ASP A 105 -3.39 -3.88 -4.74
CA ASP A 105 -3.93 -2.68 -4.09
C ASP A 105 -4.51 -1.70 -5.12
N LEU A 106 -3.76 -1.39 -6.19
CA LEU A 106 -4.26 -0.55 -7.29
C LEU A 106 -5.51 -1.13 -7.98
N THR A 107 -5.58 -2.46 -8.08
CA THR A 107 -6.76 -3.15 -8.61
C THR A 107 -7.95 -3.00 -7.68
N GLU A 108 -7.74 -3.12 -6.37
CA GLU A 108 -8.78 -2.88 -5.37
C GLU A 108 -9.26 -1.42 -5.40
N ASN A 109 -8.35 -0.46 -5.57
CA ASN A 109 -8.69 0.96 -5.63
C ASN A 109 -9.55 1.27 -6.87
N LEU A 110 -9.25 0.63 -8.00
CA LEU A 110 -10.12 0.70 -9.19
C LEU A 110 -11.52 0.15 -8.90
N VAL A 111 -11.62 -1.01 -8.25
CA VAL A 111 -12.90 -1.61 -7.83
C VAL A 111 -13.70 -0.66 -6.93
N GLN A 112 -13.03 -0.01 -5.97
CA GLN A 112 -13.67 0.96 -5.07
C GLN A 112 -14.17 2.19 -5.83
N VAL A 113 -13.39 2.74 -6.77
CA VAL A 113 -13.81 3.88 -7.60
C VAL A 113 -15.02 3.51 -8.47
N LEU A 114 -15.04 2.31 -9.06
CA LEU A 114 -16.19 1.82 -9.83
C LEU A 114 -17.45 1.72 -8.95
N ALA A 115 -17.32 1.18 -7.74
CA ALA A 115 -18.42 1.08 -6.79
C ALA A 115 -18.97 2.44 -6.38
N LEU A 116 -18.08 3.42 -6.13
CA LEU A 116 -18.45 4.81 -5.85
C LEU A 116 -19.10 5.50 -7.07
N ALA A 117 -18.83 5.04 -8.29
CA ALA A 117 -19.50 5.48 -9.51
C ALA A 117 -20.83 4.74 -9.77
N GLY A 118 -21.28 3.88 -8.85
CA GLY A 118 -22.57 3.16 -8.93
C GLY A 118 -22.46 1.71 -9.40
N TRP A 119 -21.26 1.21 -9.73
CA TRP A 119 -21.03 -0.19 -10.11
C TRP A 119 -20.79 -1.04 -8.85
N VAL A 120 -21.79 -1.09 -7.98
CA VAL A 120 -21.69 -1.62 -6.62
C VAL A 120 -21.26 -3.10 -6.58
N ASP A 121 -21.64 -3.89 -7.59
CA ASP A 121 -21.28 -5.31 -7.69
C ASP A 121 -19.78 -5.54 -7.90
N ALA A 122 -19.02 -4.52 -8.31
CA ALA A 122 -17.56 -4.60 -8.36
C ALA A 122 -16.96 -4.94 -6.98
N LEU A 123 -17.63 -4.56 -5.88
CA LEU A 123 -17.17 -4.80 -4.51
C LEU A 123 -17.03 -6.29 -4.16
N ASP A 124 -17.67 -7.21 -4.88
CA ASP A 124 -17.48 -8.66 -4.67
C ASP A 124 -16.02 -9.07 -4.83
N ALA A 125 -15.25 -8.35 -5.65
CA ALA A 125 -13.83 -8.60 -5.81
C ALA A 125 -13.03 -8.37 -4.51
N LYS A 126 -13.52 -7.55 -3.57
CA LYS A 126 -12.83 -7.28 -2.30
C LYS A 126 -12.69 -8.52 -1.42
N ALA A 127 -13.59 -9.49 -1.56
CA ALA A 127 -13.55 -10.74 -0.81
C ALA A 127 -12.23 -11.50 -0.98
N TRP A 128 -11.54 -11.32 -2.11
CA TRP A 128 -10.24 -11.93 -2.38
C TRP A 128 -9.12 -10.90 -2.58
N LEU A 129 -9.39 -9.71 -3.14
CA LEU A 129 -8.38 -8.65 -3.31
C LEU A 129 -7.84 -8.17 -1.96
N THR A 130 -8.72 -7.89 -0.99
CA THR A 130 -8.32 -7.33 0.31
C THR A 130 -7.47 -8.30 1.13
N PRO A 131 -7.84 -9.60 1.29
CA PRO A 131 -6.97 -10.56 1.95
C PRO A 131 -5.63 -10.77 1.21
N LEU A 132 -5.67 -10.79 -0.13
CA LEU A 132 -4.46 -10.97 -0.93
C LEU A 132 -3.49 -9.79 -0.78
N LYS A 133 -3.96 -8.53 -0.83
CA LYS A 133 -3.10 -7.37 -0.60
C LYS A 133 -2.46 -7.43 0.77
N PHE A 134 -3.22 -7.75 1.83
CA PHE A 134 -2.67 -7.78 3.18
C PHE A 134 -1.66 -8.92 3.36
N GLY A 135 -1.94 -10.10 2.80
CA GLY A 135 -0.98 -11.21 2.79
C GLY A 135 0.33 -10.85 2.10
N LEU A 136 0.27 -10.24 0.91
CA LEU A 136 1.44 -9.77 0.18
C LEU A 136 2.17 -8.64 0.90
N PHE A 137 1.43 -7.71 1.51
CA PHE A 137 1.97 -6.62 2.31
C PHE A 137 2.78 -7.15 3.50
N PHE A 138 2.21 -8.06 4.30
CA PHE A 138 2.89 -8.61 5.46
C PHE A 138 4.13 -9.42 5.07
N LEU A 139 4.06 -10.16 3.96
CA LEU A 139 5.22 -10.86 3.42
C LEU A 139 6.33 -9.87 2.99
N ALA A 140 5.97 -8.81 2.26
CA ALA A 140 6.92 -7.77 1.86
C ALA A 140 7.52 -7.03 3.06
N ALA A 141 6.71 -6.72 4.08
CA ALA A 141 7.14 -6.09 5.33
C ALA A 141 8.12 -6.98 6.10
N GLY A 142 7.83 -8.28 6.24
CA GLY A 142 8.72 -9.23 6.88
C GLY A 142 10.07 -9.33 6.17
N LEU A 143 10.08 -9.36 4.84
CA LEU A 143 11.32 -9.33 4.05
C LEU A 143 12.07 -8.00 4.23
N ALA A 144 11.38 -6.87 4.28
CA ALA A 144 12.00 -5.57 4.53
C ALA A 144 12.66 -5.49 5.91
N VAL A 145 12.04 -6.05 6.95
CA VAL A 145 12.66 -6.16 8.29
C VAL A 145 13.94 -7.00 8.23
N ILE A 146 13.92 -8.15 7.57
CA ILE A 146 15.11 -8.99 7.38
C ILE A 146 16.20 -8.23 6.62
N ALA A 147 15.85 -7.51 5.55
CA ALA A 147 16.77 -6.66 4.80
C ALA A 147 17.44 -5.60 5.69
N LEU A 148 16.67 -4.92 6.55
CA LEU A 148 17.21 -3.94 7.49
C LEU A 148 18.16 -4.59 8.50
N LEU A 149 17.82 -5.75 9.05
CA LEU A 149 18.71 -6.50 9.95
C LEU A 149 20.04 -6.85 9.28
N ILE A 150 20.00 -7.33 8.02
CA ILE A 150 21.21 -7.57 7.21
C ILE A 150 22.02 -6.28 7.07
N GLY A 151 21.35 -5.15 6.78
CA GLY A 151 21.98 -3.83 6.68
C GLY A 151 22.70 -3.40 7.96
N VAL A 152 22.05 -3.56 9.12
CA VAL A 152 22.62 -3.25 10.44
C VAL A 152 23.82 -4.14 10.74
N VAL A 153 23.71 -5.46 10.55
CA VAL A 153 24.82 -6.40 10.78
C VAL A 153 26.03 -6.05 9.90
N ASN A 154 25.81 -5.72 8.64
CA ASN A 154 26.89 -5.33 7.72
C ASN A 154 27.55 -4.01 8.13
N LEU A 155 26.77 -3.04 8.63
CA LEU A 155 27.30 -1.78 9.15
C LEU A 155 28.18 -2.02 10.38
N LEU A 156 27.72 -2.85 11.32
CA LEU A 156 28.47 -3.18 12.54
C LEU A 156 29.77 -3.94 12.23
N ARG A 157 29.76 -4.87 11.28
CA ARG A 157 30.96 -5.60 10.83
C ARG A 157 32.00 -4.66 10.23
N LYS A 158 31.59 -3.70 9.39
CA LYS A 158 32.49 -2.71 8.79
C LYS A 158 33.12 -1.75 9.79
N ARG A 159 32.45 -1.46 10.91
CA ARG A 159 33.00 -0.60 11.98
C ARG A 159 34.02 -1.31 12.88
N ARG A 160 34.05 -2.64 12.86
CA ARG A 160 34.98 -3.46 13.67
C ARG A 160 36.25 -3.87 12.91
N ALA A 161 36.25 -3.74 11.58
CA ALA A 161 37.41 -3.96 10.71
C ALA A 161 38.14 -2.64 10.49
#